data_AF-A0A3M8B0P2-F1
#
_entry.id   AF-A0A3M8B0P2-F1
#
_cell.length_a   1.000
_cell.length_b   1.000
_cell.length_c   1.000
_cell.angle_alpha   90.00
_cell.angle_beta   90.00
_cell.angle_gamma   90.00
#
_symmetry.space_group_name_H-M   'P 1'
#
loop_
_entity.id
_entity.type
_entity.pdbx_description
1 polymer ?
#
loop_
_entity_poly.entity_id
_entity_poly.type
_entity_poly.pdbx_seq_one_letter_code
_entity_poly.pdbx_strand_id
1 'polypeptide(L)'
;MFAKYVFLLLTSFSLAATATAIGSAASVATGLQQTAPSQTATGQANAAQELAQVSLVHAFQGGQWQRDALGKFLGQVVKSFDDYVYYQAGIAVKWDENGRAFGVLAEPGFKGEIVPGITVQTSQKEILRKLGTPAFTEQEYGLIGYSYQDYYLFVTFAEQKAKAFSLYRRDRVPDTRALVDMAQHLQAYGEKLAEPAASGPFSIFAAWGQPDFTYHLHGIGTYAWEYPSRGIAYDGAPEEATLTIYSNFPAKDALPALAKLPYVSISPEDALFVAEKQRIEQEKANLLQAKSEGIFAPDRKTVAVIDSEVLYSSASIRFYDPNDKPVAQLFPGHYVNKAVWLDNNWIYYETMMGAGVYHVPTQKATVILSWDEQQAAPITMFDVNETHLDLAKKEIAFVSADSRTYTVQYQLAGERVFLAWKK
;
A
#
# COMPACT_ATOMS: atom_id res chain seq x y z
N MET A 1 -7.77 -27.86 22.80
CA MET A 1 -6.69 -28.22 23.76
C MET A 1 -5.42 -28.37 22.93
N PHE A 2 -4.80 -27.24 22.57
CA PHE A 2 -3.72 -27.15 21.59
C PHE A 2 -2.39 -26.95 22.33
N ALA A 3 -1.44 -27.85 22.11
CA ALA A 3 -0.10 -27.79 22.65
C ALA A 3 0.89 -27.35 21.56
N LYS A 4 1.52 -26.20 21.82
CA LYS A 4 2.94 -25.86 21.65
C LYS A 4 3.71 -26.52 20.48
N TYR A 5 4.20 -25.68 19.57
CA TYR A 5 5.59 -25.76 19.11
C TYR A 5 6.16 -24.34 18.96
N VAL A 6 7.06 -24.01 19.88
CA VAL A 6 8.02 -22.92 19.79
C VAL A 6 9.24 -23.52 19.09
N PHE A 7 9.68 -22.93 17.98
CA PHE A 7 10.99 -23.22 17.42
C PHE A 7 11.86 -21.97 17.45
N LEU A 8 12.86 -22.05 18.32
CA LEU A 8 14.05 -21.22 18.37
C LEU A 8 14.92 -21.58 17.15
N LEU A 9 15.35 -20.60 16.36
CA LEU A 9 16.42 -20.77 15.38
C LEU A 9 17.54 -19.78 15.69
N LEU A 10 18.50 -20.31 16.46
CA LEU A 10 19.85 -19.80 16.63
C LEU A 10 20.72 -20.57 15.62
N THR A 11 21.21 -19.92 14.58
CA THR A 11 22.39 -20.39 13.85
C THR A 11 23.21 -19.22 13.33
N SER A 12 24.33 -19.02 14.02
CA SER A 12 25.54 -18.35 13.57
C SER A 12 26.10 -18.96 12.29
N PHE A 13 26.40 -18.11 11.29
CA PHE A 13 27.53 -18.33 10.38
C PHE A 13 28.22 -17.00 10.07
N SER A 14 29.46 -16.92 10.55
CA SER A 14 30.51 -16.03 10.10
C SER A 14 30.88 -16.32 8.65
N LEU A 15 30.84 -15.31 7.78
CA LEU A 15 31.56 -15.33 6.51
C LEU A 15 32.25 -13.98 6.29
N ALA A 16 33.50 -14.11 5.85
CA ALA A 16 34.53 -13.08 5.86
C ALA A 16 34.22 -11.89 4.95
N ALA A 17 34.55 -10.72 5.47
CA ALA A 17 34.73 -9.51 4.69
C ALA A 17 35.79 -9.72 3.60
N THR A 18 35.42 -9.43 2.36
CA THR A 18 36.38 -8.96 1.35
C THR A 18 35.93 -7.60 0.89
N ALA A 19 36.65 -6.59 1.39
CA ALA A 19 36.55 -5.22 0.96
C ALA A 19 37.01 -5.10 -0.50
N THR A 20 36.18 -4.50 -1.34
CA THR A 20 36.69 -3.73 -2.48
C THR A 20 36.08 -2.34 -2.42
N ALA A 21 36.95 -1.40 -2.10
CA ALA A 21 36.68 0.02 -2.06
C ALA A 21 36.56 0.56 -3.49
N ILE A 22 35.45 1.23 -3.78
CA ILE A 22 35.40 2.30 -4.77
C ILE A 22 34.65 3.46 -4.10
N GLY A 23 35.41 4.35 -3.44
CA GLY A 23 35.00 5.75 -3.27
C GLY A 23 34.97 6.40 -4.64
N SER A 24 34.22 7.45 -4.95
CA SER A 24 33.84 8.69 -4.25
C SER A 24 33.01 9.45 -5.33
N ALA A 25 32.22 10.49 -5.13
CA ALA A 25 32.11 11.50 -4.11
C ALA A 25 30.68 12.06 -4.16
N ALA A 26 30.10 12.31 -2.99
CA ALA A 26 28.96 13.20 -2.83
C ALA A 26 29.42 14.64 -3.16
N SER A 27 28.87 15.23 -4.20
CA SER A 27 29.03 16.66 -4.46
C SER A 27 28.09 17.44 -3.56
N VAL A 28 28.69 18.11 -2.57
CA VAL A 28 28.09 19.21 -1.81
C VAL A 28 27.78 20.35 -2.79
N ALA A 29 26.49 20.68 -2.93
CA ALA A 29 26.07 21.92 -3.58
C ALA A 29 25.43 22.84 -2.54
N THR A 30 26.27 23.68 -1.93
CA THR A 30 25.86 24.94 -1.33
C THR A 30 25.33 25.86 -2.43
N GLY A 31 24.05 26.20 -2.37
CA GLY A 31 23.42 27.18 -3.23
C GLY A 31 22.35 27.94 -2.47
N LEU A 32 22.71 29.14 -2.01
CA LEU A 32 21.79 30.19 -1.58
C LEU A 32 20.68 30.36 -2.62
N GLN A 33 19.41 30.27 -2.21
CA GLN A 33 18.31 30.75 -3.05
C GLN A 33 17.54 31.84 -2.30
N GLN A 34 17.75 33.05 -2.80
CA GLN A 34 17.05 34.27 -2.47
C GLN A 34 15.54 34.07 -2.64
N THR A 35 14.81 34.65 -1.70
CA THR A 35 13.37 34.87 -1.74
C THR A 35 12.96 35.70 -2.96
N ALA A 36 12.01 35.19 -3.75
CA ALA A 36 11.20 35.94 -4.70
C ALA A 36 9.79 35.30 -4.78
N PRO A 37 8.74 36.08 -5.12
CA PRO A 37 7.41 35.93 -4.54
C PRO A 37 6.47 34.95 -5.27
N SER A 38 5.64 34.26 -4.47
CA SER A 38 4.28 33.78 -4.76
C SER A 38 3.91 33.44 -6.22
N GLN A 39 4.13 32.17 -6.60
CA GLN A 39 3.51 31.53 -7.78
C GLN A 39 2.71 30.25 -7.44
N THR A 40 2.48 29.95 -6.16
CA THR A 40 1.77 28.73 -5.73
C THR A 40 0.25 28.81 -5.86
N ALA A 41 -0.35 30.01 -5.85
CA ALA A 41 -1.81 30.17 -5.86
C ALA A 41 -2.44 30.05 -7.27
N THR A 42 -1.75 30.46 -8.33
CA THR A 42 -2.28 30.45 -9.71
C THR A 42 -2.15 29.08 -10.39
N GLY A 43 -1.14 28.28 -10.05
CA GLY A 43 -1.01 26.91 -10.58
C GLY A 43 -2.05 25.93 -10.02
N GLN A 44 -2.44 26.10 -8.75
CA GLN A 44 -3.43 25.24 -8.08
C GLN A 44 -4.87 25.49 -8.56
N ALA A 45 -5.22 26.75 -8.85
CA ALA A 45 -6.52 27.10 -9.41
C ALA A 45 -6.72 26.54 -10.83
N ASN A 46 -5.66 26.51 -11.64
CA ASN A 46 -5.71 26.00 -13.01
C ASN A 46 -5.86 24.47 -13.09
N ALA A 47 -5.19 23.71 -12.21
CA ALA A 47 -5.34 22.25 -12.17
C ALA A 47 -6.76 21.82 -11.73
N ALA A 48 -7.34 22.53 -10.75
CA ALA A 48 -8.72 22.31 -10.32
C ALA A 48 -9.76 22.74 -11.39
N GLN A 49 -9.44 23.74 -12.23
CA GLN A 49 -10.27 24.13 -13.37
C GLN A 49 -10.16 23.16 -14.56
N GLU A 50 -8.99 22.56 -14.84
CA GLU A 50 -8.83 21.51 -15.86
C GLU A 50 -9.58 20.22 -15.48
N LEU A 51 -9.58 19.86 -14.19
CA LEU A 51 -10.39 18.76 -13.61
C LEU A 51 -11.91 18.93 -13.83
N ALA A 52 -12.38 20.17 -14.00
CA ALA A 52 -13.79 20.46 -14.28
C ALA A 52 -14.15 20.34 -15.77
N GLN A 53 -13.17 20.23 -16.67
CA GLN A 53 -13.40 20.18 -18.12
C GLN A 53 -13.08 18.82 -18.76
N VAL A 54 -12.35 17.93 -18.07
CA VAL A 54 -11.92 16.63 -18.60
C VAL A 54 -12.26 15.53 -17.59
N SER A 55 -12.93 14.47 -18.04
CA SER A 55 -13.27 13.33 -17.17
C SER A 55 -12.01 12.57 -16.74
N LEU A 56 -12.07 11.93 -15.57
CA LEU A 56 -10.98 11.16 -14.99
C LEU A 56 -10.47 10.07 -15.97
N VAL A 57 -11.38 9.38 -16.66
CA VAL A 57 -11.01 8.42 -17.71
C VAL A 57 -10.26 9.04 -18.89
N HIS A 58 -10.63 10.26 -19.31
CA HIS A 58 -9.95 10.92 -20.43
C HIS A 58 -8.50 11.27 -20.07
N ALA A 59 -8.23 11.66 -18.82
CA ALA A 59 -6.86 11.84 -18.33
C ALA A 59 -6.03 10.54 -18.50
N PHE A 60 -6.62 9.38 -18.21
CA PHE A 60 -5.96 8.08 -18.34
C PHE A 60 -5.76 7.59 -19.79
N GLN A 61 -6.72 7.84 -20.66
CA GLN A 61 -6.64 7.43 -22.08
C GLN A 61 -5.57 8.19 -22.87
N GLY A 62 -5.16 9.38 -22.42
CA GLY A 62 -4.10 10.21 -23.02
C GLY A 62 -2.65 9.77 -22.70
N GLY A 63 -2.42 8.54 -22.22
CA GLY A 63 -1.09 8.04 -21.87
C GLY A 63 -0.61 8.40 -20.46
N GLN A 64 -1.50 8.85 -19.57
CA GLN A 64 -1.14 9.38 -18.25
C GLN A 64 -1.35 8.40 -17.09
N TRP A 65 -1.26 7.09 -17.32
CA TRP A 65 -1.15 6.17 -16.18
C TRP A 65 0.15 6.40 -15.41
N GLN A 66 1.14 7.13 -15.94
CA GLN A 66 2.42 7.39 -15.28
C GLN A 66 2.31 8.35 -14.09
N ARG A 67 3.03 8.05 -13.00
CA ARG A 67 3.00 8.80 -11.74
C ARG A 67 3.24 10.30 -11.91
N ASP A 68 4.28 10.69 -12.64
CA ASP A 68 4.63 12.11 -12.78
C ASP A 68 3.60 12.90 -13.61
N ALA A 69 3.00 12.26 -14.61
CA ALA A 69 1.99 12.87 -15.46
C ALA A 69 0.69 13.06 -14.67
N LEU A 70 0.23 12.00 -14.02
CA LEU A 70 -0.99 12.01 -13.23
C LEU A 70 -0.86 12.88 -11.97
N GLY A 71 0.30 12.89 -11.31
CA GLY A 71 0.53 13.67 -10.09
C GLY A 71 0.31 15.16 -10.28
N LYS A 72 0.63 15.71 -11.46
CA LYS A 72 0.35 17.12 -11.81
C LYS A 72 -1.15 17.42 -11.84
N PHE A 73 -1.95 16.45 -12.30
CA PHE A 73 -3.40 16.56 -12.39
C PHE A 73 -4.09 16.36 -11.03
N LEU A 74 -3.57 15.45 -10.20
CA LEU A 74 -4.18 15.10 -8.91
C LEU A 74 -3.85 16.11 -7.78
N GLY A 75 -2.77 16.86 -7.92
CA GLY A 75 -2.32 17.85 -6.94
C GLY A 75 -1.44 17.23 -5.85
N GLN A 76 -1.45 17.83 -4.66
CA GLN A 76 -0.56 17.38 -3.58
C GLN A 76 -1.06 16.07 -2.95
N VAL A 77 -0.09 15.22 -2.57
CA VAL A 77 -0.33 14.05 -1.72
C VAL A 77 -0.77 14.51 -0.33
N VAL A 78 -1.83 13.89 0.18
CA VAL A 78 -2.43 14.18 1.49
C VAL A 78 -2.03 13.12 2.51
N LYS A 79 -2.06 11.85 2.11
CA LYS A 79 -1.75 10.69 2.96
C LYS A 79 -1.49 9.45 2.09
N SER A 80 -0.92 8.42 2.71
CA SER A 80 -0.89 7.06 2.16
C SER A 80 -1.61 6.11 3.11
N PHE A 81 -2.38 5.17 2.55
CA PHE A 81 -3.15 4.20 3.32
C PHE A 81 -3.46 2.95 2.49
N ASP A 82 -3.14 1.76 2.99
CA ASP A 82 -3.32 0.45 2.34
C ASP A 82 -2.87 0.45 0.87
N ASP A 83 -1.62 0.85 0.63
CA ASP A 83 -0.98 0.98 -0.69
C ASP A 83 -1.57 2.06 -1.63
N TYR A 84 -2.60 2.77 -1.20
CA TYR A 84 -3.14 3.92 -1.92
C TYR A 84 -2.50 5.22 -1.47
N VAL A 85 -2.09 6.04 -2.44
CA VAL A 85 -1.69 7.43 -2.23
C VAL A 85 -2.91 8.31 -2.50
N TYR A 86 -3.31 9.10 -1.50
CA TYR A 86 -4.48 9.99 -1.57
C TYR A 86 -4.06 11.41 -1.93
N TYR A 87 -4.83 12.03 -2.81
CA TYR A 87 -4.55 13.36 -3.35
C TYR A 87 -5.65 14.36 -3.00
N GLN A 88 -5.29 15.64 -2.95
CA GLN A 88 -6.22 16.74 -2.62
C GLN A 88 -7.45 16.81 -3.54
N ALA A 89 -7.35 16.31 -4.77
CA ALA A 89 -8.48 16.21 -5.68
C ALA A 89 -9.61 15.30 -5.18
N GLY A 90 -9.40 14.46 -4.15
CA GLY A 90 -10.34 13.43 -3.70
C GLY A 90 -10.22 12.14 -4.52
N ILE A 91 -9.00 11.85 -4.98
CA ILE A 91 -8.63 10.63 -5.71
C ILE A 91 -7.56 9.90 -4.92
N ALA A 92 -7.68 8.57 -4.82
CA ALA A 92 -6.66 7.70 -4.28
C ALA A 92 -6.11 6.80 -5.40
N VAL A 93 -4.79 6.59 -5.45
CA VAL A 93 -4.15 5.80 -6.51
C VAL A 93 -3.24 4.73 -5.91
N LYS A 94 -3.45 3.47 -6.33
CA LYS A 94 -2.50 2.37 -6.13
C LYS A 94 -1.57 2.32 -7.34
N TRP A 95 -0.28 2.42 -7.07
CA TRP A 95 0.78 2.38 -8.10
C TRP A 95 1.32 0.97 -8.25
N ASP A 96 1.65 0.59 -9.47
CA ASP A 96 2.39 -0.64 -9.76
C ASP A 96 3.92 -0.44 -9.64
N GLU A 97 4.66 -1.54 -9.74
CA GLU A 97 6.15 -1.56 -9.69
C GLU A 97 6.81 -0.71 -10.79
N ASN A 98 6.08 -0.41 -11.87
CA ASN A 98 6.56 0.40 -12.99
C ASN A 98 6.20 1.89 -12.82
N GLY A 99 5.67 2.30 -11.66
CA GLY A 99 5.27 3.68 -11.41
C GLY A 99 4.02 4.10 -12.19
N ARG A 100 3.22 3.14 -12.66
CA ARG A 100 1.96 3.39 -13.36
C ARG A 100 0.78 3.14 -12.41
N ALA A 101 -0.27 3.93 -12.54
CA ALA A 101 -1.50 3.73 -11.81
C ALA A 101 -2.11 2.39 -12.24
N PHE A 102 -2.35 1.53 -11.25
CA PHE A 102 -3.03 0.25 -11.41
C PHE A 102 -4.51 0.40 -11.10
N GLY A 103 -4.83 0.94 -9.92
CA GLY A 103 -6.17 1.18 -9.42
C GLY A 103 -6.34 2.62 -8.98
N VAL A 104 -7.45 3.25 -9.36
CA VAL A 104 -7.76 4.65 -9.07
C VAL A 104 -9.14 4.72 -8.46
N LEU A 105 -9.24 5.25 -7.25
CA LEU A 105 -10.48 5.39 -6.50
C LEU A 105 -10.90 6.86 -6.48
N ALA A 106 -12.12 7.16 -6.88
CA ALA A 106 -12.71 8.47 -6.66
C ALA A 106 -13.53 8.48 -5.37
N GLU A 107 -13.09 9.31 -4.42
CA GLU A 107 -13.78 9.48 -3.13
C GLU A 107 -15.06 10.30 -3.32
N PRO A 108 -16.05 10.21 -2.39
CA PRO A 108 -17.28 11.01 -2.46
C PRO A 108 -17.08 12.53 -2.55
N GLY A 109 -15.89 13.01 -2.17
CA GLY A 109 -15.49 14.41 -2.27
C GLY A 109 -15.07 14.88 -3.68
N PHE A 110 -14.72 13.97 -4.59
CA PHE A 110 -14.29 14.28 -5.95
C PHE A 110 -15.36 15.06 -6.70
N LYS A 111 -14.97 16.16 -7.37
CA LYS A 111 -15.91 17.08 -8.04
C LYS A 111 -15.97 16.92 -9.55
N GLY A 112 -14.99 16.24 -10.15
CA GLY A 112 -14.94 16.01 -11.59
C GLY A 112 -15.87 14.90 -12.05
N GLU A 113 -15.91 14.73 -13.37
CA GLU A 113 -16.55 13.57 -13.98
C GLU A 113 -15.62 12.34 -13.91
N ILE A 114 -16.18 11.17 -13.63
CA ILE A 114 -15.46 9.89 -13.68
C ILE A 114 -15.31 9.47 -15.14
N VAL A 115 -16.45 9.38 -15.82
CA VAL A 115 -16.61 9.24 -17.27
C VAL A 115 -17.56 10.33 -17.74
N PRO A 116 -17.58 10.68 -19.04
CA PRO A 116 -18.40 11.78 -19.54
C PRO A 116 -19.85 11.74 -19.04
N GLY A 117 -20.27 12.78 -18.33
CA GLY A 117 -21.62 12.91 -17.77
C GLY A 117 -21.96 12.00 -16.59
N ILE A 118 -20.97 11.41 -15.90
CA ILE A 118 -21.13 10.65 -14.65
C ILE A 118 -20.15 11.20 -13.61
N THR A 119 -20.67 11.69 -12.50
CA THR A 119 -19.92 12.11 -11.31
C THR A 119 -20.17 11.16 -10.14
N VAL A 120 -19.44 11.34 -9.04
CA VAL A 120 -19.65 10.57 -7.79
C VAL A 120 -21.05 10.70 -7.18
N GLN A 121 -21.83 11.70 -7.60
CA GLN A 121 -23.20 11.93 -7.13
C GLN A 121 -24.26 11.31 -8.06
N THR A 122 -23.86 10.67 -9.15
CA THR A 122 -24.77 10.05 -10.11
C THR A 122 -25.45 8.83 -9.48
N SER A 123 -26.78 8.75 -9.60
CA SER A 123 -27.54 7.64 -9.02
C SER A 123 -27.32 6.33 -9.78
N GLN A 124 -27.52 5.19 -9.12
CA GLN A 124 -27.42 3.88 -9.74
C GLN A 124 -28.27 3.76 -11.01
N LYS A 125 -29.53 4.21 -10.96
CA LYS A 125 -30.44 4.19 -12.11
C LYS A 125 -29.89 4.97 -13.32
N GLU A 126 -29.29 6.13 -13.06
CA GLU A 126 -28.74 6.98 -14.12
C GLU A 126 -27.44 6.41 -14.69
N ILE A 127 -26.60 5.78 -13.85
CA ILE A 127 -25.41 5.04 -14.30
C ILE A 127 -25.82 3.90 -15.23
N LEU A 128 -26.78 3.06 -14.82
CA LEU A 128 -27.28 1.96 -15.65
C LEU A 128 -27.89 2.45 -16.96
N ARG A 129 -28.60 3.59 -16.94
CA ARG A 129 -29.17 4.21 -18.15
C ARG A 129 -28.09 4.69 -19.13
N LYS A 130 -27.00 5.28 -18.62
CA LYS A 130 -25.93 5.87 -19.43
C LYS A 130 -24.91 4.84 -19.93
N LEU A 131 -24.52 3.90 -19.07
CA LEU A 131 -23.48 2.92 -19.36
C LEU A 131 -24.03 1.59 -19.87
N GLY A 132 -25.34 1.37 -19.75
CA GLY A 132 -26.00 0.13 -20.16
C GLY A 132 -25.82 -0.98 -19.13
N THR A 133 -25.94 -2.21 -19.63
CA THR A 133 -25.85 -3.44 -18.81
C THR A 133 -24.43 -3.65 -18.29
N PRO A 134 -24.23 -3.78 -16.97
CA PRO A 134 -22.94 -4.12 -16.40
C PRO A 134 -22.42 -5.46 -16.92
N ALA A 135 -21.11 -5.56 -17.12
CA ALA A 135 -20.41 -6.83 -17.40
C ALA A 135 -20.23 -7.68 -16.13
N PHE A 136 -20.19 -7.02 -14.97
CA PHE A 136 -20.00 -7.65 -13.67
C PHE A 136 -21.06 -7.16 -12.68
N THR A 137 -21.54 -8.05 -11.83
CA THR A 137 -22.44 -7.72 -10.72
C THR A 137 -22.11 -8.61 -9.53
N GLU A 138 -21.93 -8.01 -8.36
CA GLU A 138 -21.82 -8.73 -7.09
C GLU A 138 -22.75 -8.08 -6.06
N GLN A 139 -23.83 -8.78 -5.73
CA GLN A 139 -24.91 -8.22 -4.91
C GLN A 139 -24.48 -8.05 -3.46
N GLU A 140 -23.67 -8.96 -2.93
CA GLU A 140 -23.14 -8.90 -1.56
C GLU A 140 -22.35 -7.62 -1.30
N TYR A 141 -21.70 -7.10 -2.35
CA TYR A 141 -20.88 -5.89 -2.29
C TYR A 141 -21.57 -4.64 -2.84
N GLY A 142 -22.81 -4.77 -3.32
CA GLY A 142 -23.47 -3.69 -4.05
C GLY A 142 -22.59 -3.20 -5.20
N LEU A 143 -21.92 -4.11 -5.89
CA LEU A 143 -20.88 -3.81 -6.87
C LEU A 143 -21.41 -4.09 -8.28
N ILE A 144 -21.21 -3.13 -9.19
CA ILE A 144 -21.36 -3.35 -10.62
C ILE A 144 -20.07 -2.96 -11.35
N GLY A 145 -19.80 -3.59 -12.48
CA GLY A 145 -18.61 -3.34 -13.26
C GLY A 145 -18.86 -3.29 -14.77
N TYR A 146 -18.05 -2.49 -15.45
CA TYR A 146 -18.03 -2.31 -16.89
C TYR A 146 -16.62 -2.57 -17.41
N SER A 147 -16.50 -3.40 -18.45
CA SER A 147 -15.24 -3.68 -19.13
C SER A 147 -15.17 -2.85 -20.41
N TYR A 148 -14.14 -2.02 -20.52
CA TYR A 148 -13.82 -1.29 -21.75
C TYR A 148 -12.52 -1.81 -22.35
N GLN A 149 -12.16 -1.26 -23.52
CA GLN A 149 -10.99 -1.71 -24.27
C GLN A 149 -9.67 -1.52 -23.49
N ASP A 150 -9.53 -0.42 -22.77
CA ASP A 150 -8.26 -0.03 -22.12
C ASP A 150 -8.40 0.18 -20.60
N TYR A 151 -9.60 -0.01 -20.04
CA TYR A 151 -9.83 0.13 -18.60
C TYR A 151 -11.09 -0.63 -18.15
N TYR A 152 -11.20 -0.80 -16.84
CA TYR A 152 -12.42 -1.27 -16.17
C TYR A 152 -12.95 -0.14 -15.30
N LEU A 153 -14.27 -0.03 -15.23
CA LEU A 153 -14.96 0.86 -14.31
C LEU A 153 -15.84 0.04 -13.39
N PHE A 154 -15.58 0.12 -12.10
CA PHE A 154 -16.39 -0.47 -11.06
C PHE A 154 -17.06 0.62 -10.23
N VAL A 155 -18.26 0.34 -9.75
CA VAL A 155 -19.02 1.22 -8.87
C VAL A 155 -19.57 0.39 -7.72
N THR A 156 -19.27 0.81 -6.51
CA THR A 156 -19.86 0.25 -5.29
C THR A 156 -20.97 1.16 -4.80
N PHE A 157 -22.07 0.59 -4.32
CA PHE A 157 -23.23 1.30 -3.83
C PHE A 157 -23.47 1.05 -2.35
N ALA A 158 -23.82 2.12 -1.64
CA ALA A 158 -24.55 2.03 -0.38
C ALA A 158 -26.01 2.37 -0.67
N GLU A 159 -26.88 1.37 -0.59
CA GLU A 159 -28.26 1.45 -1.08
C GLU A 159 -28.32 1.87 -2.57
N GLN A 160 -28.77 3.09 -2.87
CA GLN A 160 -28.91 3.63 -4.23
C GLN A 160 -27.88 4.72 -4.57
N LYS A 161 -26.96 5.02 -3.63
CA LYS A 161 -25.94 6.05 -3.78
C LYS A 161 -24.59 5.41 -4.05
N ALA A 162 -23.88 5.90 -5.05
CA ALA A 162 -22.52 5.47 -5.29
C ALA A 162 -21.64 5.83 -4.08
N LYS A 163 -20.96 4.81 -3.53
CA LYS A 163 -20.01 4.95 -2.42
C LYS A 163 -18.62 5.26 -2.97
N ALA A 164 -18.19 4.52 -3.98
CA ALA A 164 -16.90 4.71 -4.63
C ALA A 164 -16.97 4.30 -6.10
N PHE A 165 -16.17 4.97 -6.91
CA PHE A 165 -15.85 4.57 -8.27
C PHE A 165 -14.40 4.12 -8.30
N SER A 166 -14.14 2.97 -8.93
CA SER A 166 -12.81 2.40 -9.08
C SER A 166 -12.51 2.18 -10.56
N LEU A 167 -11.39 2.72 -11.01
CA LEU A 167 -10.87 2.56 -12.36
C LEU A 167 -9.62 1.69 -12.32
N TYR A 168 -9.59 0.67 -13.15
CA TYR A 168 -8.42 -0.19 -13.30
C TYR A 168 -7.88 -0.14 -14.72
N ARG A 169 -6.56 -0.08 -14.83
CA ARG A 169 -5.88 -0.15 -16.13
C ARG A 169 -6.03 -1.54 -16.73
N ARG A 170 -6.32 -1.61 -18.03
CA ARG A 170 -6.26 -2.85 -18.81
C ARG A 170 -5.17 -2.74 -19.87
N ASP A 171 -4.15 -3.57 -19.73
CA ASP A 171 -3.02 -3.57 -20.65
C ASP A 171 -3.26 -4.56 -21.79
N ARG A 172 -2.93 -4.12 -23.01
CA ARG A 172 -2.87 -5.02 -24.16
C ARG A 172 -1.57 -5.81 -24.11
N VAL A 173 -1.60 -7.03 -24.62
CA VAL A 173 -0.43 -7.89 -24.77
C VAL A 173 -0.14 -8.08 -26.26
N PRO A 174 0.79 -7.31 -26.85
CA PRO A 174 1.06 -7.40 -28.28
C PRO A 174 1.89 -8.63 -28.68
N ASP A 175 2.69 -9.19 -27.76
CA ASP A 175 3.53 -10.37 -28.02
C ASP A 175 3.41 -11.37 -26.86
N THR A 176 2.89 -12.56 -27.16
CA THR A 176 2.72 -13.66 -26.20
C THR A 176 3.84 -14.69 -26.24
N ARG A 177 4.82 -14.57 -27.13
CA ARG A 177 5.90 -15.56 -27.28
C ARG A 177 6.68 -15.75 -25.98
N ALA A 178 6.98 -14.65 -25.29
CA ALA A 178 7.67 -14.68 -24.00
C ALA A 178 6.85 -15.38 -22.90
N LEU A 179 5.53 -15.20 -22.89
CA LEU A 179 4.63 -15.92 -21.97
C LEU A 179 4.59 -17.42 -22.29
N VAL A 180 4.46 -17.77 -23.57
CA VAL A 180 4.39 -19.18 -24.00
C VAL A 180 5.70 -19.90 -23.67
N ASP A 181 6.84 -19.27 -23.95
CA ASP A 181 8.17 -19.79 -23.59
C ASP A 181 8.29 -19.98 -22.07
N MET A 182 7.86 -18.98 -21.29
CA MET A 182 7.84 -19.07 -19.84
C MET A 182 6.95 -20.19 -19.34
N ALA A 183 5.73 -20.33 -19.87
CA ALA A 183 4.80 -21.38 -19.47
C ALA A 183 5.32 -22.79 -19.82
N GLN A 184 6.03 -22.94 -20.95
CA GLN A 184 6.64 -24.22 -21.36
C GLN A 184 7.81 -24.63 -20.46
N HIS A 185 8.54 -23.66 -19.91
CA HIS A 185 9.74 -23.87 -19.11
C HIS A 185 9.58 -23.45 -17.65
N LEU A 186 8.35 -23.35 -17.14
CA LEU A 186 8.01 -22.72 -15.85
C LEU A 186 8.85 -23.25 -14.68
N GLN A 187 8.95 -24.57 -14.54
CA GLN A 187 9.75 -25.21 -13.49
C GLN A 187 11.25 -25.01 -13.68
N ALA A 188 11.75 -25.05 -14.92
CA ALA A 188 13.16 -24.80 -15.23
C ALA A 188 13.55 -23.34 -14.97
N TYR A 189 12.56 -22.45 -15.00
CA TYR A 189 12.71 -21.03 -14.74
C TYR A 189 12.69 -20.71 -13.24
N GLY A 190 11.95 -21.47 -12.41
CA GLY A 190 12.16 -21.61 -10.96
C GLY A 190 12.61 -20.34 -10.23
N GLU A 191 13.78 -20.37 -9.60
CA GLU A 191 14.36 -19.25 -8.85
C GLU A 191 14.61 -17.96 -9.68
N LYS A 192 14.72 -18.05 -11.02
CA LYS A 192 14.89 -16.85 -11.87
C LYS A 192 13.61 -16.04 -11.95
N LEU A 193 12.45 -16.68 -11.82
CA LEU A 193 11.17 -15.99 -11.69
C LEU A 193 10.99 -15.36 -10.31
N ALA A 194 11.83 -15.74 -9.34
CA ALA A 194 11.73 -15.24 -7.98
C ALA A 194 12.30 -13.82 -7.81
N GLU A 195 13.22 -13.36 -8.67
CA GLU A 195 13.74 -11.99 -8.56
C GLU A 195 13.55 -11.19 -9.85
N PRO A 196 12.33 -10.71 -10.17
CA PRO A 196 12.05 -9.98 -11.41
C PRO A 196 12.95 -8.74 -11.63
N ALA A 197 13.34 -8.06 -10.56
CA ALA A 197 14.23 -6.90 -10.61
C ALA A 197 15.67 -7.26 -11.02
N ALA A 198 16.18 -8.42 -10.58
CA ALA A 198 17.52 -8.92 -10.93
C ALA A 198 17.51 -9.75 -12.23
N SER A 199 16.35 -10.25 -12.62
CA SER A 199 16.12 -11.10 -13.79
C SER A 199 15.60 -10.33 -15.00
N GLY A 200 15.94 -9.05 -15.14
CA GLY A 200 15.62 -8.27 -16.34
C GLY A 200 15.97 -8.90 -17.72
N PRO A 201 16.97 -9.81 -17.87
CA PRO A 201 17.19 -10.54 -19.13
C PRO A 201 16.24 -11.72 -19.37
N PHE A 202 15.38 -12.05 -18.41
CA PHE A 202 14.38 -13.11 -18.53
C PHE A 202 13.24 -12.66 -19.45
N SER A 203 12.83 -13.54 -20.37
CA SER A 203 12.08 -13.21 -21.59
C SER A 203 10.80 -12.39 -21.33
N ILE A 204 9.98 -12.75 -20.33
CA ILE A 204 8.71 -12.05 -20.08
C ILE A 204 8.92 -10.66 -19.47
N PHE A 205 9.86 -10.48 -18.54
CA PHE A 205 10.14 -9.18 -17.91
C PHE A 205 10.82 -8.23 -18.89
N ALA A 206 11.68 -8.75 -19.76
CA ALA A 206 12.25 -7.98 -20.87
C ALA A 206 11.18 -7.53 -21.88
N ALA A 207 10.22 -8.40 -22.19
CA ALA A 207 9.17 -8.10 -23.16
C ALA A 207 8.08 -7.17 -22.60
N TRP A 208 7.68 -7.35 -21.34
CA TRP A 208 6.48 -6.74 -20.77
C TRP A 208 6.76 -5.71 -19.67
N GLY A 209 8.02 -5.58 -19.24
CA GLY A 209 8.43 -4.80 -18.08
C GLY A 209 8.26 -5.56 -16.77
N GLN A 210 8.48 -4.89 -15.64
CA GLN A 210 8.25 -5.48 -14.32
C GLN A 210 6.78 -5.88 -14.15
N PRO A 211 6.47 -6.89 -13.32
CA PRO A 211 5.09 -7.21 -12.95
C PRO A 211 4.35 -6.00 -12.37
N ASP A 212 3.01 -6.04 -12.36
CA ASP A 212 2.26 -4.97 -11.72
C ASP A 212 2.50 -5.02 -10.20
N PHE A 213 2.61 -6.24 -9.63
CA PHE A 213 2.91 -6.47 -8.21
C PHE A 213 3.87 -7.64 -8.01
N THR A 214 4.75 -7.51 -7.01
CA THR A 214 5.57 -8.62 -6.49
C THR A 214 5.26 -8.85 -5.01
N TYR A 215 5.26 -10.12 -4.59
CA TYR A 215 4.97 -10.52 -3.22
C TYR A 215 5.99 -11.54 -2.73
N HIS A 216 6.32 -11.48 -1.45
CA HIS A 216 7.08 -12.53 -0.76
C HIS A 216 6.09 -13.47 -0.06
N LEU A 217 6.04 -14.73 -0.49
CA LEU A 217 5.07 -15.70 0.02
C LEU A 217 5.54 -16.37 1.32
N HIS A 218 6.82 -16.76 1.39
CA HIS A 218 7.36 -17.54 2.51
C HIS A 218 8.84 -17.20 2.77
N GLY A 219 9.12 -16.21 3.62
CA GLY A 219 10.51 -15.88 3.99
C GLY A 219 11.42 -15.59 2.78
N ILE A 220 12.71 -15.91 2.90
CA ILE A 220 13.71 -15.70 1.83
C ILE A 220 13.51 -16.77 0.75
N GLY A 221 13.23 -16.36 -0.50
CA GLY A 221 13.35 -17.22 -1.68
C GLY A 221 12.05 -17.67 -2.36
N THR A 222 10.87 -17.36 -1.82
CA THR A 222 9.58 -17.63 -2.52
C THR A 222 8.87 -16.34 -2.88
N TYR A 223 8.60 -16.16 -4.17
CA TYR A 223 8.04 -14.93 -4.71
C TYR A 223 6.85 -15.23 -5.62
N ALA A 224 5.75 -14.52 -5.40
CA ALA A 224 4.66 -14.40 -6.34
C ALA A 224 4.81 -13.09 -7.11
N TRP A 225 4.30 -13.08 -8.33
CA TRP A 225 4.15 -11.85 -9.08
C TRP A 225 2.91 -11.91 -9.96
N GLU A 226 2.35 -10.74 -10.23
CA GLU A 226 1.08 -10.65 -10.93
C GLU A 226 1.09 -9.54 -11.99
N TYR A 227 0.41 -9.81 -13.11
CA TYR A 227 -0.02 -8.79 -14.07
C TYR A 227 -1.55 -8.82 -14.18
N PRO A 228 -2.31 -8.44 -13.13
CA PRO A 228 -3.76 -8.38 -13.17
C PRO A 228 -4.29 -7.51 -14.32
N SER A 229 -3.57 -6.44 -14.69
CA SER A 229 -3.92 -5.60 -15.85
C SER A 229 -3.87 -6.35 -17.19
N ARG A 230 -3.10 -7.45 -17.24
CA ARG A 230 -2.97 -8.35 -18.39
C ARG A 230 -3.65 -9.71 -18.17
N GLY A 231 -4.17 -9.99 -16.98
CA GLY A 231 -4.88 -11.22 -16.64
C GLY A 231 -3.99 -12.44 -16.44
N ILE A 232 -2.80 -12.28 -15.85
CA ILE A 232 -1.95 -13.43 -15.44
C ILE A 232 -1.41 -13.25 -14.02
N ALA A 233 -1.21 -14.36 -13.32
CA ALA A 233 -0.54 -14.42 -12.02
C ALA A 233 0.36 -15.65 -11.92
N TYR A 234 1.46 -15.51 -11.22
CA TYR A 234 2.41 -16.58 -10.91
C TYR A 234 2.51 -16.73 -9.39
N ASP A 235 2.37 -17.96 -8.91
CA ASP A 235 2.42 -18.31 -7.50
C ASP A 235 3.13 -19.67 -7.32
N GLY A 236 3.94 -19.81 -6.26
CA GLY A 236 4.49 -21.08 -5.82
C GLY A 236 6.02 -21.12 -5.68
N ALA A 237 6.49 -22.13 -4.94
CA ALA A 237 7.90 -22.51 -4.89
C ALA A 237 8.34 -23.11 -6.26
N PRO A 238 9.65 -23.15 -6.61
CA PRO A 238 10.11 -23.63 -7.92
C PRO A 238 9.51 -24.97 -8.39
N GLU A 239 9.21 -25.88 -7.47
CA GLU A 239 8.65 -27.21 -7.75
C GLU A 239 7.10 -27.22 -7.87
N GLU A 240 6.42 -26.25 -7.25
CA GLU A 240 4.95 -26.12 -7.19
C GLU A 240 4.42 -24.90 -7.98
N ALA A 241 5.32 -24.20 -8.65
CA ALA A 241 5.06 -22.98 -9.41
C ALA A 241 3.90 -23.17 -10.39
N THR A 242 2.86 -22.36 -10.22
CA THR A 242 1.66 -22.38 -11.03
C THR A 242 1.48 -21.04 -11.73
N LEU A 243 1.19 -21.09 -13.03
CA LEU A 243 0.78 -19.93 -13.81
C LEU A 243 -0.74 -19.93 -13.95
N THR A 244 -1.41 -18.95 -13.36
CA THR A 244 -2.84 -18.73 -13.54
C THR A 244 -3.10 -17.71 -14.63
N ILE A 245 -3.94 -18.06 -15.61
CA ILE A 245 -4.38 -17.19 -16.69
C ILE A 245 -5.87 -16.93 -16.52
N TYR A 246 -6.23 -15.66 -16.36
CA TYR A 246 -7.59 -15.21 -16.07
C TYR A 246 -8.39 -14.92 -17.34
N SER A 247 -9.71 -14.83 -17.20
CA SER A 247 -10.64 -14.57 -18.29
C SER A 247 -10.53 -13.17 -18.89
N ASN A 248 -9.78 -12.25 -18.30
CA ASN A 248 -9.43 -10.96 -18.92
C ASN A 248 -8.16 -10.98 -19.78
N PHE A 249 -7.42 -12.10 -19.82
CA PHE A 249 -6.22 -12.24 -20.65
C PHE A 249 -6.51 -11.93 -22.12
N PRO A 250 -5.83 -10.97 -22.76
CA PRO A 250 -6.27 -10.43 -24.05
C PRO A 250 -6.06 -11.40 -25.23
N ALA A 251 -5.02 -12.25 -25.21
CA ALA A 251 -4.70 -13.15 -26.32
C ALA A 251 -5.45 -14.48 -26.21
N LYS A 252 -6.74 -14.46 -26.56
CA LYS A 252 -7.66 -15.61 -26.45
C LYS A 252 -7.28 -16.80 -27.34
N ASP A 253 -6.66 -16.52 -28.46
CA ASP A 253 -6.14 -17.48 -29.42
C ASP A 253 -4.99 -18.34 -28.86
N ALA A 254 -4.21 -17.82 -27.91
CA ALA A 254 -3.14 -18.58 -27.25
C ALA A 254 -3.64 -19.54 -26.16
N LEU A 255 -4.85 -19.33 -25.63
CA LEU A 255 -5.39 -20.09 -24.48
C LEU A 255 -5.45 -21.61 -24.72
N PRO A 256 -5.90 -22.14 -25.88
CA PRO A 256 -5.98 -23.59 -26.09
C PRO A 256 -4.62 -24.30 -26.07
N ALA A 257 -3.55 -23.59 -26.42
CA ALA A 257 -2.19 -24.13 -26.35
C ALA A 257 -1.66 -24.08 -24.91
N LEU A 258 -1.84 -22.95 -24.23
CA LEU A 258 -1.41 -22.74 -22.84
C LEU A 258 -2.12 -23.69 -21.87
N ALA A 259 -3.42 -23.94 -22.06
CA ALA A 259 -4.22 -24.83 -21.22
C ALA A 259 -3.77 -26.31 -21.24
N LYS A 260 -2.93 -26.70 -22.20
CA LYS A 260 -2.38 -28.07 -22.30
C LYS A 260 -1.04 -28.21 -21.59
N LEU A 261 -0.42 -27.09 -21.18
CA LEU A 261 0.86 -27.12 -20.51
C LEU A 261 0.68 -27.52 -19.04
N PRO A 262 1.62 -28.29 -18.48
CA PRO A 262 1.59 -28.61 -17.06
C PRO A 262 1.73 -27.31 -16.24
N TYR A 263 1.12 -27.28 -15.06
CA TYR A 263 1.18 -26.16 -14.12
C TYR A 263 0.59 -24.83 -14.63
N VAL A 264 -0.15 -24.85 -15.73
CA VAL A 264 -0.96 -23.73 -16.20
C VAL A 264 -2.42 -23.97 -15.82
N SER A 265 -3.01 -23.03 -15.09
CA SER A 265 -4.43 -23.03 -14.74
C SER A 265 -5.16 -21.93 -15.50
N ILE A 266 -6.30 -22.28 -16.13
CA ILE A 266 -7.17 -21.30 -16.77
C ILE A 266 -8.32 -20.99 -15.82
N SER A 267 -8.35 -19.78 -15.29
CA SER A 267 -9.42 -19.31 -14.42
C SER A 267 -10.56 -18.69 -15.23
N PRO A 268 -11.83 -19.02 -14.93
CA PRO A 268 -12.97 -18.32 -15.51
C PRO A 268 -13.13 -16.90 -14.92
N GLU A 269 -12.48 -16.60 -13.79
CA GLU A 269 -12.56 -15.28 -13.16
C GLU A 269 -11.74 -14.21 -13.92
N ASP A 270 -12.14 -12.96 -13.76
CA ASP A 270 -11.44 -11.79 -14.28
C ASP A 270 -10.54 -11.21 -13.18
N ALA A 271 -9.23 -11.10 -13.45
CA ALA A 271 -8.26 -10.69 -12.43
C ALA A 271 -8.53 -9.29 -11.86
N LEU A 272 -9.05 -8.37 -12.66
CA LEU A 272 -9.35 -7.00 -12.20
C LEU A 272 -10.63 -6.98 -11.36
N PHE A 273 -11.60 -7.83 -11.68
CA PHE A 273 -12.79 -7.99 -10.86
C PHE A 273 -12.46 -8.66 -9.52
N VAL A 274 -11.58 -9.66 -9.51
CA VAL A 274 -11.05 -10.29 -8.29
C VAL A 274 -10.34 -9.25 -7.42
N ALA A 275 -9.47 -8.43 -8.01
CA ALA A 275 -8.76 -7.37 -7.29
C ALA A 275 -9.72 -6.35 -6.63
N GLU A 276 -10.81 -5.96 -7.30
CA GLU A 276 -11.82 -5.06 -6.71
C GLU A 276 -12.61 -5.74 -5.58
N LYS A 277 -12.98 -7.01 -5.73
CA LYS A 277 -13.64 -7.78 -4.65
C LYS A 277 -12.75 -7.83 -3.40
N GLN A 278 -11.49 -8.23 -3.56
CA GLN A 278 -10.51 -8.31 -2.48
C GLN A 278 -10.29 -6.96 -1.79
N ARG A 279 -10.24 -5.86 -2.56
CA ARG A 279 -10.14 -4.51 -1.99
C ARG A 279 -11.33 -4.19 -1.07
N ILE A 280 -12.56 -4.50 -1.51
CA ILE A 280 -13.78 -4.26 -0.74
C ILE A 280 -13.84 -5.16 0.51
N GLU A 281 -13.47 -6.43 0.36
CA GLU A 281 -13.39 -7.40 1.46
C GLU A 281 -12.39 -6.95 2.53
N GLN A 282 -11.19 -6.53 2.11
CA GLN A 282 -10.18 -6.01 3.01
C GLN A 282 -10.66 -4.74 3.72
N GLU A 283 -11.28 -3.80 3.00
CA GLU A 283 -11.85 -2.59 3.59
C GLU A 283 -12.88 -2.96 4.67
N LYS A 284 -13.78 -3.91 4.40
CA LYS A 284 -14.77 -4.40 5.37
C LYS A 284 -14.12 -5.06 6.59
N ALA A 285 -13.15 -5.94 6.37
CA ALA A 285 -12.42 -6.64 7.43
C ALA A 285 -11.68 -5.66 8.35
N ASN A 286 -10.99 -4.70 7.75
CA ASN A 286 -10.27 -3.63 8.47
C ASN A 286 -11.21 -2.80 9.35
N LEU A 287 -12.40 -2.44 8.84
CA LEU A 287 -13.39 -1.68 9.61
C LEU A 287 -14.04 -2.51 10.72
N LEU A 288 -14.22 -3.81 10.51
CA LEU A 288 -14.69 -4.71 11.56
C LEU A 288 -13.67 -4.80 12.69
N GLN A 289 -12.39 -4.97 12.34
CA GLN A 289 -11.29 -4.97 13.31
C GLN A 289 -11.19 -3.66 14.08
N ALA A 290 -11.35 -2.52 13.38
CA ALA A 290 -11.37 -1.20 14.02
C ALA A 290 -12.48 -1.07 15.07
N LYS A 291 -13.62 -1.74 14.86
CA LYS A 291 -14.75 -1.72 15.79
C LYS A 291 -14.59 -2.70 16.96
N SER A 292 -13.91 -3.83 16.75
CA SER A 292 -13.69 -4.84 17.80
C SER A 292 -12.47 -4.55 18.69
N GLU A 293 -11.37 -4.10 18.09
CA GLU A 293 -10.04 -4.02 18.71
C GLU A 293 -9.49 -2.59 18.76
N GLY A 294 -10.26 -1.62 18.27
CA GLY A 294 -9.86 -0.23 18.17
C GLY A 294 -9.48 0.42 19.50
N ILE A 295 -8.34 1.10 19.50
CA ILE A 295 -7.84 1.91 20.59
C ILE A 295 -8.28 3.36 20.33
N PHE A 296 -9.29 3.83 21.05
CA PHE A 296 -9.85 5.17 20.85
C PHE A 296 -8.99 6.27 21.45
N ALA A 297 -8.81 7.37 20.71
CA ALA A 297 -8.28 8.61 21.25
C ALA A 297 -9.17 9.14 22.39
N PRO A 298 -8.65 9.96 23.32
CA PRO A 298 -9.43 10.46 24.46
C PRO A 298 -10.72 11.20 24.07
N ASP A 299 -10.71 11.96 22.97
CA ASP A 299 -11.89 12.63 22.42
C ASP A 299 -12.78 11.74 21.54
N ARG A 300 -12.37 10.49 21.31
CA ARG A 300 -13.01 9.48 20.47
C ARG A 300 -13.23 9.89 19.01
N LYS A 301 -12.47 10.89 18.51
CA LYS A 301 -12.53 11.30 17.10
C LYS A 301 -11.60 10.52 16.19
N THR A 302 -10.70 9.73 16.77
CA THR A 302 -9.81 8.85 16.02
C THR A 302 -9.72 7.51 16.73
N VAL A 303 -9.72 6.44 15.96
CA VAL A 303 -9.45 5.08 16.45
C VAL A 303 -8.18 4.56 15.80
N ALA A 304 -7.29 3.98 16.61
CA ALA A 304 -6.07 3.32 16.15
C ALA A 304 -6.26 1.80 16.19
N VAL A 305 -5.74 1.08 15.21
CA VAL A 305 -5.81 -0.38 15.11
C VAL A 305 -4.43 -0.91 14.78
N ILE A 306 -3.94 -1.85 15.59
CA ILE A 306 -2.70 -2.54 15.29
C ILE A 306 -3.00 -3.66 14.29
N ASP A 307 -2.32 -3.66 13.16
CA ASP A 307 -2.27 -4.80 12.24
C ASP A 307 -0.84 -5.28 12.12
N SER A 308 -0.55 -6.43 12.69
CA SER A 308 0.81 -6.95 12.81
C SER A 308 0.85 -8.49 12.73
N GLU A 309 -0.04 -9.10 11.96
CA GLU A 309 -0.19 -10.57 11.96
C GLU A 309 0.55 -11.31 10.84
N VAL A 310 0.99 -10.62 9.79
CA VAL A 310 1.43 -11.30 8.54
C VAL A 310 2.93 -11.19 8.28
N LEU A 311 3.44 -9.99 7.98
CA LEU A 311 4.85 -9.75 7.67
C LEU A 311 5.34 -8.50 8.40
N TYR A 312 6.63 -8.46 8.74
CA TYR A 312 7.23 -7.26 9.35
C TYR A 312 7.08 -6.02 8.45
N SER A 313 7.20 -6.19 7.13
CA SER A 313 7.08 -5.10 6.15
C SER A 313 5.66 -4.55 6.01
N SER A 314 4.64 -5.34 6.34
CA SER A 314 3.23 -4.92 6.30
C SER A 314 2.66 -4.55 7.68
N ALA A 315 3.41 -4.83 8.75
CA ALA A 315 3.04 -4.43 10.10
C ALA A 315 2.82 -2.92 10.18
N SER A 316 1.66 -2.52 10.68
CA SER A 316 1.25 -1.13 10.70
C SER A 316 0.29 -0.80 11.86
N ILE A 317 0.11 0.50 12.10
CA ILE A 317 -1.01 1.03 12.87
C ILE A 317 -1.88 1.83 11.92
N ARG A 318 -3.15 1.43 11.77
CA ARG A 318 -4.16 2.12 10.96
C ARG A 318 -4.98 3.07 11.82
N PHE A 319 -5.28 4.25 11.29
CA PHE A 319 -6.08 5.26 11.97
C PHE A 319 -7.35 5.57 11.17
N TYR A 320 -8.51 5.54 11.82
CA TYR A 320 -9.81 5.89 11.22
C TYR A 320 -10.52 6.99 11.99
N ASP A 321 -11.36 7.75 11.28
CA ASP A 321 -12.30 8.71 11.87
C ASP A 321 -13.60 7.99 12.31
N PRO A 322 -14.56 8.68 12.99
CA PRO A 322 -15.79 8.05 13.47
C PRO A 322 -16.77 7.68 12.35
N ASN A 323 -16.50 8.09 11.12
CA ASN A 323 -17.28 7.76 9.92
C ASN A 323 -16.61 6.66 9.09
N ASP A 324 -15.74 5.85 9.72
CA ASP A 324 -15.01 4.76 9.08
C ASP A 324 -14.06 5.23 7.96
N LYS A 325 -13.65 6.50 7.95
CA LYS A 325 -12.72 7.01 6.92
C LYS A 325 -11.27 6.84 7.36
N PRO A 326 -10.38 6.36 6.47
CA PRO A 326 -8.95 6.35 6.72
C PRO A 326 -8.41 7.75 7.04
N VAL A 327 -7.60 7.88 8.08
CA VAL A 327 -6.96 9.15 8.50
C VAL A 327 -5.47 9.12 8.19
N ALA A 328 -4.78 8.08 8.64
CA ALA A 328 -3.34 7.90 8.51
C ALA A 328 -2.97 6.42 8.67
N GLN A 329 -1.74 6.07 8.30
CA GLN A 329 -1.16 4.77 8.60
C GLN A 329 0.31 4.94 8.97
N LEU A 330 0.72 4.27 10.03
CA LEU A 330 2.12 4.20 10.45
C LEU A 330 2.68 2.82 10.12
N PHE A 331 3.80 2.77 9.41
CA PHE A 331 4.58 1.56 9.17
C PHE A 331 5.87 1.62 9.99
N PRO A 332 5.91 1.02 11.19
CA PRO A 332 7.11 1.04 12.02
C PRO A 332 8.16 0.01 11.58
N GLY A 333 7.88 -0.80 10.53
CA GLY A 333 8.79 -1.77 9.93
C GLY A 333 8.91 -3.10 10.68
N HIS A 334 8.22 -3.22 11.82
CA HIS A 334 8.21 -4.41 12.68
C HIS A 334 6.85 -4.55 13.37
N TYR A 335 6.57 -5.73 13.92
CA TYR A 335 5.33 -5.97 14.66
C TYR A 335 5.19 -5.02 15.85
N VAL A 336 4.00 -4.44 15.96
CA VAL A 336 3.65 -3.48 17.01
C VAL A 336 3.15 -4.25 18.22
N ASN A 337 3.91 -4.19 19.30
CA ASN A 337 3.58 -4.86 20.56
C ASN A 337 2.60 -4.03 21.41
N LYS A 338 2.68 -2.71 21.28
CA LYS A 338 1.94 -1.77 22.13
C LYS A 338 1.65 -0.47 21.39
N ALA A 339 0.44 0.04 21.55
CA ALA A 339 0.07 1.38 21.10
C ALA A 339 -0.80 2.06 22.18
N VAL A 340 -0.49 3.31 22.52
CA VAL A 340 -1.21 4.06 23.57
C VAL A 340 -1.31 5.52 23.18
N TRP A 341 -2.52 6.09 23.20
CA TRP A 341 -2.72 7.52 22.98
C TRP A 341 -2.09 8.34 24.12
N LEU A 342 -1.23 9.30 23.77
CA LEU A 342 -0.64 10.26 24.69
C LEU A 342 -1.52 11.51 24.83
N ASP A 343 -2.20 11.90 23.75
CA ASP A 343 -3.29 12.87 23.72
C ASP A 343 -4.26 12.55 22.55
N ASN A 344 -5.02 13.53 22.05
CA ASN A 344 -5.96 13.33 20.93
C ASN A 344 -5.28 13.12 19.57
N ASN A 345 -3.99 13.46 19.43
CA ASN A 345 -3.28 13.50 18.16
C ASN A 345 -1.97 12.69 18.15
N TRP A 346 -1.41 12.40 19.33
CA TRP A 346 -0.16 11.68 19.50
C TRP A 346 -0.40 10.29 20.05
N ILE A 347 0.22 9.30 19.42
CA ILE A 347 0.22 7.91 19.87
C ILE A 347 1.65 7.45 20.12
N TYR A 348 1.88 6.84 21.28
CA TYR A 348 3.07 6.05 21.54
C TYR A 348 2.92 4.69 20.88
N TYR A 349 4.00 4.19 20.30
CA TYR A 349 4.08 2.83 19.78
C TYR A 349 5.39 2.15 20.18
N GLU A 350 5.34 0.84 20.29
CA GLU A 350 6.47 -0.02 20.62
C GLU A 350 6.50 -1.23 19.70
N THR A 351 7.67 -1.56 19.20
CA THR A 351 7.96 -2.77 18.44
C THR A 351 9.12 -3.53 19.09
N MET A 352 9.45 -4.71 18.59
CA MET A 352 10.64 -5.43 19.04
C MET A 352 11.96 -4.67 18.78
N MET A 353 11.99 -3.74 17.81
CA MET A 353 13.20 -3.03 17.39
C MET A 353 13.26 -1.58 17.88
N GLY A 354 12.20 -1.05 18.48
CA GLY A 354 12.22 0.32 18.97
C GLY A 354 10.89 0.81 19.55
N ALA A 355 10.95 2.01 20.10
CA ALA A 355 9.81 2.73 20.62
C ALA A 355 9.80 4.17 20.10
N GLY A 356 8.61 4.70 19.86
CA GLY A 356 8.46 6.05 19.31
C GLY A 356 7.10 6.65 19.59
N VAL A 357 6.94 7.89 19.13
CA VAL A 357 5.67 8.60 19.16
C VAL A 357 5.34 9.10 17.76
N TYR A 358 4.06 9.09 17.42
CA TYR A 358 3.57 9.44 16.10
C TYR A 358 2.46 10.47 16.21
N HIS A 359 2.62 11.59 15.49
CA HIS A 359 1.59 12.61 15.36
C HIS A 359 0.69 12.27 14.18
N VAL A 360 -0.51 11.79 14.47
CA VAL A 360 -1.45 11.25 13.48
C VAL A 360 -1.84 12.28 12.40
N PRO A 361 -2.19 13.54 12.73
CA PRO A 361 -2.61 14.50 11.70
C PRO A 361 -1.51 14.89 10.70
N THR A 362 -0.26 14.99 11.16
CA THR A 362 0.87 15.37 10.26
C THR A 362 1.67 14.18 9.77
N GLN A 363 1.32 12.97 10.21
CA GLN A 363 2.01 11.72 9.87
C GLN A 363 3.52 11.75 10.17
N LYS A 364 3.92 12.40 11.27
CA LYS A 364 5.33 12.53 11.68
C LYS A 364 5.63 11.61 12.86
N ALA A 365 6.61 10.72 12.69
CA ALA A 365 7.14 9.88 13.76
C ALA A 365 8.38 10.53 14.41
N THR A 366 8.55 10.34 15.71
CA THR A 366 9.77 10.65 16.45
C THR A 366 10.20 9.41 17.22
N VAL A 367 11.40 8.93 16.96
CA VAL A 367 11.98 7.78 17.65
C VAL A 367 12.41 8.19 19.06
N ILE A 368 12.04 7.40 20.06
CA ILE A 368 12.52 7.54 21.45
C ILE A 368 13.67 6.59 21.71
N LEU A 369 13.53 5.33 21.27
CA LEU A 369 14.51 4.27 21.41
C LEU A 369 14.58 3.45 20.13
N SER A 370 15.79 3.00 19.79
CA SER A 370 16.04 2.01 18.75
C SER A 370 16.82 0.82 19.30
N TRP A 371 16.90 -0.24 18.51
CA TRP A 371 17.76 -1.38 18.76
C TRP A 371 19.23 -0.99 18.84
N ASP A 372 19.69 -0.12 17.93
CA ASP A 372 21.06 0.36 17.93
C ASP A 372 21.27 1.50 18.94
N GLU A 373 22.50 1.63 19.44
CA GLU A 373 22.91 2.71 20.34
C GLU A 373 22.69 4.09 19.71
N GLN A 374 22.04 4.98 20.46
CA GLN A 374 21.86 6.37 20.09
C GLN A 374 22.63 7.26 21.05
N GLN A 375 23.38 8.22 20.51
CA GLN A 375 24.23 9.12 21.31
C GLN A 375 23.45 9.88 22.41
N ALA A 376 22.14 10.09 22.23
CA ALA A 376 21.28 10.83 23.13
C ALA A 376 20.40 9.94 24.05
N ALA A 377 20.46 8.61 23.93
CA ALA A 377 19.69 7.68 24.75
C ALA A 377 20.61 6.91 25.70
N PRO A 378 20.24 6.73 26.99
CA PRO A 378 21.05 6.02 27.98
C PRO A 378 20.93 4.49 27.90
N ILE A 379 20.06 3.98 27.04
CA ILE A 379 19.68 2.57 26.91
C ILE A 379 19.23 2.30 25.47
N THR A 380 19.26 1.03 25.04
CA THR A 380 18.70 0.59 23.75
C THR A 380 17.40 -0.21 23.95
N MET A 381 16.61 -0.40 22.89
CA MET A 381 15.42 -1.25 22.97
C MET A 381 15.76 -2.71 23.31
N PHE A 382 16.97 -3.18 22.96
CA PHE A 382 17.45 -4.52 23.31
C PHE A 382 17.51 -4.75 24.83
N ASP A 383 17.81 -3.71 25.58
CA ASP A 383 17.96 -3.79 27.03
C ASP A 383 16.62 -3.73 27.77
N VAL A 384 15.54 -3.31 27.10
CA VAL A 384 14.22 -3.08 27.69
C VAL A 384 13.47 -4.39 27.88
N ASN A 385 13.08 -4.67 29.11
CA ASN A 385 12.22 -5.80 29.47
C ASN A 385 10.75 -5.38 29.58
N GLU A 386 10.48 -4.18 30.11
CA GLU A 386 9.11 -3.67 30.27
C GLU A 386 9.03 -2.16 30.02
N THR A 387 7.87 -1.71 29.53
CA THR A 387 7.56 -0.28 29.37
C THR A 387 6.29 0.12 30.13
N HIS A 388 6.40 1.15 30.96
CA HIS A 388 5.30 1.74 31.74
C HIS A 388 5.05 3.19 31.31
N LEU A 389 3.78 3.56 31.08
CA LEU A 389 3.39 4.92 30.70
C LEU A 389 2.58 5.57 31.83
N ASP A 390 3.04 6.73 32.32
CA ASP A 390 2.31 7.58 33.25
C ASP A 390 1.83 8.84 32.50
N LEU A 391 0.59 8.77 31.98
CA LEU A 391 0.00 9.85 31.18
C LEU A 391 -0.25 11.13 31.99
N ALA A 392 -0.46 11.01 33.30
CA ALA A 392 -0.70 12.16 34.17
C ALA A 392 0.58 12.96 34.38
N LYS A 393 1.72 12.28 34.57
CA LYS A 393 3.03 12.93 34.69
C LYS A 393 3.72 13.20 33.36
N LYS A 394 3.17 12.67 32.28
CA LYS A 394 3.74 12.68 30.93
C LYS A 394 5.11 12.03 30.88
N GLU A 395 5.17 10.80 31.40
CA GLU A 395 6.39 10.02 31.54
C GLU A 395 6.25 8.65 30.88
N ILE A 396 7.34 8.19 30.25
CA ILE A 396 7.50 6.85 29.71
C ILE A 396 8.72 6.25 30.40
N ALA A 397 8.52 5.16 31.12
CA ALA A 397 9.56 4.47 31.86
C ALA A 397 9.90 3.14 31.17
N PHE A 398 11.17 2.98 30.80
CA PHE A 398 11.73 1.76 30.25
C PHE A 398 12.51 1.04 31.34
N VAL A 399 12.10 -0.17 31.67
CA VAL A 399 12.70 -1.00 32.73
C VAL A 399 13.56 -2.06 32.07
N SER A 400 14.85 -2.09 32.42
CA SER A 400 15.79 -3.08 31.90
C SER A 400 15.67 -4.43 32.61
N ALA A 401 16.28 -5.46 32.04
CA ALA A 401 16.30 -6.80 32.63
C ALA A 401 16.95 -6.86 34.04
N ASP A 402 17.84 -5.93 34.36
CA ASP A 402 18.43 -5.77 35.70
C ASP A 402 17.64 -4.81 36.62
N SER A 403 16.39 -4.51 36.26
CA SER A 403 15.45 -3.68 37.01
C SER A 403 15.84 -2.20 37.15
N ARG A 404 16.80 -1.70 36.36
CA ARG A 404 17.04 -0.25 36.27
C ARG A 404 15.92 0.39 35.47
N THR A 405 15.49 1.57 35.90
CA THR A 405 14.42 2.33 35.23
C THR A 405 15.00 3.57 34.59
N TYR A 406 14.76 3.71 33.28
CA TYR A 406 15.13 4.89 32.49
C TYR A 406 13.86 5.61 32.07
N THR A 407 13.68 6.85 32.53
CA THR A 407 12.43 7.59 32.30
C THR A 407 12.65 8.74 31.33
N VAL A 408 11.80 8.79 30.30
CA VAL A 408 11.65 9.94 29.40
C VAL A 408 10.44 10.74 29.84
N GLN A 409 10.64 12.02 30.10
CA GLN A 409 9.53 12.97 30.18
C GLN A 409 9.24 13.53 28.79
N TYR A 410 7.97 13.62 28.43
CA TYR A 410 7.53 14.18 27.16
C TYR A 410 6.68 15.44 27.33
N GLN A 411 6.82 16.37 26.39
CA GLN A 411 5.95 17.53 26.25
C GLN A 411 5.45 17.63 24.82
N LEU A 412 4.13 17.61 24.66
CA LEU A 412 3.44 17.75 23.38
C LEU A 412 3.11 19.23 23.14
N ALA A 413 3.45 19.75 21.96
CA ALA A 413 3.23 21.14 21.57
C ALA A 413 2.82 21.21 20.08
N GLY A 414 1.52 21.04 19.81
CA GLY A 414 1.00 20.95 18.45
C GLY A 414 1.59 19.74 17.72
N GLU A 415 2.22 19.98 16.55
CA GLU A 415 2.90 18.94 15.76
C GLU A 415 4.31 18.58 16.25
N ARG A 416 4.76 19.12 17.39
CA ARG A 416 6.09 18.84 17.96
C ARG A 416 5.99 18.08 19.29
N VAL A 417 6.96 17.21 19.50
CA VAL A 417 7.21 16.55 20.78
C VAL A 417 8.62 16.88 21.26
N PHE A 418 8.74 17.20 22.55
CA PHE A 418 10.01 17.35 23.23
C PHE A 418 10.20 16.16 24.17
N LEU A 419 11.35 15.51 24.09
CA LEU A 419 11.70 14.34 24.87
C LEU A 419 12.93 14.66 25.72
N ALA A 420 12.86 14.38 27.01
CA ALA A 420 13.98 14.59 27.93
C ALA A 420 14.15 13.39 28.86
N TRP A 421 15.32 12.78 28.82
CA TRP A 421 15.70 11.73 29.77
C TRP A 421 15.89 12.34 31.16
N LYS A 422 15.25 11.76 32.16
CA LYS A 422 15.50 12.10 33.56
C LYS A 422 16.87 11.58 33.96
N LYS A 423 17.59 12.41 34.71
CA LYS A 423 18.89 12.07 35.30
C LYS A 423 18.71 11.19 36.53
#